data_AF-A0A1J5DLL8-F1
#
_entry.id   AF-A0A1J5DLL8-F1
#
_cell.length_a   1.000
_cell.length_b   1.000
_cell.length_c   1.000
_cell.angle_alpha   90.00
_cell.angle_beta   90.00
_cell.angle_gamma   90.00
#
_symmetry.space_group_name_H-M   'P 1'
#
loop_
_entity.id
_entity.type
_entity.pdbx_description
1 polymer ?
#
loop_
_entity_poly.entity_id
_entity_poly.type
_entity_poly.pdbx_seq_one_letter_code
_entity_poly.pdbx_strand_id
1 'polypeptide(L)'
;MKGAGDMASLLAELRVRGYPAGAQRAFVMAKVMEKRSVIVVGSKCPELVKELRMIPAGTMEDAFCLTASILGKKRIETLIVPHALLTLPVVTAGTSPSD
;
A
#
# COMPACT_ATOMS: atom_id res chain seq x y z
N MET A 1 -0.57 1.95 15.77
CA MET A 1 0.22 2.35 14.58
C MET A 1 1.29 3.37 14.93
N LYS A 2 1.01 4.41 15.73
CA LYS A 2 2.07 5.16 16.43
C LYS A 2 2.82 4.21 17.39
N GLY A 3 4.14 4.11 17.25
CA GLY A 3 5.03 3.37 18.16
C GLY A 3 5.52 1.98 17.71
N ALA A 4 5.00 1.38 16.63
CA ALA A 4 5.51 0.09 16.15
C ALA A 4 6.80 0.26 15.34
N GLY A 5 7.86 -0.49 15.62
CA GLY A 5 9.16 -0.38 14.92
C GLY A 5 9.07 -0.60 13.41
N ASP A 6 8.39 -1.65 12.99
CA ASP A 6 8.07 -1.99 11.60
C ASP A 6 6.68 -2.64 11.48
N MET A 7 6.16 -2.74 10.25
CA MET A 7 4.81 -3.29 10.00
C MET A 7 4.74 -4.81 10.19
N ALA A 8 5.84 -5.53 9.98
CA ALA A 8 5.91 -6.99 10.12
C ALA A 8 5.75 -7.41 11.59
N SER A 9 6.43 -6.70 12.50
CA SER A 9 6.37 -6.87 13.95
C SER A 9 4.97 -6.54 14.48
N LEU A 10 4.36 -5.45 13.99
CA LEU A 10 2.97 -5.11 14.32
C LEU A 10 2.00 -6.22 13.89
N LEU A 11 2.16 -6.77 12.69
CA LEU A 11 1.33 -7.86 12.19
C LEU A 11 1.54 -9.16 12.97
N ALA A 12 2.77 -9.48 13.35
CA ALA A 12 3.08 -10.65 14.17
C ALA A 12 2.38 -10.57 15.54
N GLU A 13 2.42 -9.40 16.20
CA GLU A 13 1.71 -9.17 17.46
C GLU A 13 0.19 -9.31 17.30
N LEU A 14 -0.38 -8.69 16.26
CA LEU A 14 -1.83 -8.73 16.01
C LEU A 14 -2.34 -10.13 15.62
N ARG A 15 -1.50 -10.99 15.06
CA ARG A 15 -1.86 -12.40 14.80
C ARG A 15 -1.99 -13.21 16.08
N VAL A 16 -1.14 -12.95 17.08
CA VAL A 16 -1.14 -13.68 18.36
C VAL A 16 -2.21 -13.14 19.31
N ARG A 17 -2.33 -11.82 19.43
CA ARG A 17 -3.22 -11.15 20.41
C ARG A 17 -4.60 -10.80 19.86
N GLY A 18 -4.80 -10.96 18.56
CA GLY A 18 -5.96 -10.41 17.85
C GLY A 18 -5.84 -8.90 17.64
N TYR A 19 -6.87 -8.29 17.07
CA TYR A 19 -6.97 -6.84 16.89
C TYR A 19 -8.22 -6.28 17.59
N PRO A 20 -8.18 -5.04 18.10
CA PRO A 20 -9.34 -4.41 18.75
C PRO A 20 -10.55 -4.31 17.82
N ALA A 21 -11.77 -4.26 18.38
CA ALA A 21 -12.97 -3.98 17.60
C ALA A 21 -12.82 -2.67 16.81
N GLY A 22 -13.17 -2.70 15.52
CA GLY A 22 -13.01 -1.56 14.60
C GLY A 22 -11.62 -1.43 13.95
N ALA A 23 -10.60 -2.18 14.38
CA ALA A 23 -9.24 -2.11 13.81
C ALA A 23 -9.03 -2.98 12.55
N GLN A 24 -10.08 -3.65 12.06
CA GLN A 24 -9.99 -4.60 10.94
C GLN A 24 -9.42 -3.96 9.66
N ARG A 25 -9.88 -2.75 9.31
CA ARG A 25 -9.39 -2.04 8.11
C ARG A 25 -7.91 -1.65 8.24
N ALA A 26 -7.50 -1.24 9.44
CA ALA A 26 -6.10 -0.93 9.72
C ALA A 26 -5.21 -2.18 9.61
N PHE A 27 -5.70 -3.34 10.06
CA PHE A 27 -4.99 -4.62 9.91
C PHE A 27 -4.82 -5.03 8.43
N VAL A 28 -5.87 -4.88 7.62
CA VAL A 28 -5.78 -5.13 6.16
C VAL A 28 -4.74 -4.20 5.52
N MET A 29 -4.76 -2.91 5.85
CA MET A 29 -3.76 -1.96 5.35
C MET A 29 -2.34 -2.31 5.81
N ALA A 30 -2.17 -2.78 7.05
CA ALA A 30 -0.88 -3.23 7.55
C ALA A 30 -0.31 -4.40 6.72
N LYS A 31 -1.15 -5.38 6.34
CA LYS A 31 -0.73 -6.49 5.45
C LYS A 31 -0.32 -6.02 4.06
N VAL A 32 -0.96 -4.98 3.53
CA VAL A 32 -0.54 -4.38 2.25
C VAL A 32 0.83 -3.71 2.42
N MET A 33 0.97 -2.89 3.46
CA MET A 33 2.19 -2.14 3.75
C MET A 33 3.40 -3.02 4.11
N GLU A 34 3.18 -4.25 4.58
CA GLU A 34 4.24 -5.25 4.76
C GLU A 34 4.96 -5.57 3.45
N LYS A 35 4.25 -5.53 2.31
CA LYS A 35 4.79 -5.96 1.00
C LYS A 35 4.94 -4.84 -0.01
N ARG A 36 4.26 -3.71 0.19
CA ARG A 36 4.13 -2.63 -0.80
C ARG A 36 4.21 -1.27 -0.13
N SER A 37 4.93 -0.33 -0.75
CA SER A 37 4.82 1.09 -0.39
C SER A 37 3.47 1.63 -0.85
N VAL A 38 2.82 2.42 0.00
CA VAL A 38 1.53 3.06 -0.31
C VAL A 38 1.75 4.56 -0.41
N ILE A 39 1.44 5.12 -1.57
CA ILE A 39 1.50 6.56 -1.85
C ILE A 39 0.07 7.11 -1.90
N VAL A 40 -0.19 8.21 -1.19
CA VAL A 40 -1.49 8.89 -1.16
C VAL A 40 -1.35 10.26 -1.79
N VAL A 41 -2.00 10.48 -2.92
CA VAL A 41 -1.94 11.72 -3.68
C VAL A 41 -3.08 12.65 -3.29
N GLY A 42 -2.82 13.96 -3.17
CA GLY A 42 -3.85 14.97 -2.97
C GLY A 42 -4.54 14.93 -1.59
N SER A 43 -3.90 14.33 -0.59
CA SER A 43 -4.42 14.32 0.78
C SER A 43 -4.45 15.75 1.35
N LYS A 44 -5.58 16.14 1.95
CA LYS A 44 -5.69 17.40 2.72
C LYS A 44 -4.96 17.33 4.07
N CYS A 45 -4.57 16.12 4.50
CA CYS A 45 -3.87 15.88 5.76
C CYS A 45 -2.59 15.04 5.51
N PRO A 46 -1.58 15.58 4.83
CA PRO A 46 -0.37 14.83 4.47
C PRO A 46 0.41 14.35 5.71
N GLU A 47 0.38 15.10 6.82
CA GLU A 47 1.04 14.67 8.06
C GLU A 47 0.41 13.41 8.64
N LEU A 48 -0.91 13.25 8.58
CA LEU A 48 -1.57 12.02 9.01
C LEU A 48 -1.16 10.82 8.13
N VAL A 49 -0.98 11.03 6.82
CA VAL A 49 -0.48 10.00 5.90
C VAL A 49 0.91 9.52 6.33
N LYS A 50 1.81 10.46 6.68
CA LYS A 50 3.15 10.13 7.21
C LYS A 50 3.07 9.42 8.56
N GLU A 51 2.24 9.88 9.48
CA GLU A 51 2.04 9.25 10.79
C GLU A 51 1.56 7.79 10.67
N LEU A 52 0.81 7.49 9.60
CA LEU A 52 0.36 6.14 9.25
C LEU A 52 1.39 5.34 8.43
N ARG A 53 2.61 5.86 8.25
CA ARG A 53 3.73 5.25 7.52
C ARG A 53 3.49 5.07 6.02
N MET A 54 2.59 5.85 5.46
CA MET A 54 2.39 5.98 4.02
C MET A 54 3.13 7.23 3.51
N ILE A 55 3.25 7.36 2.18
CA ILE A 55 3.99 8.45 1.54
C ILE A 55 2.99 9.45 0.94
N PRO A 56 2.88 10.69 1.43
CA PRO A 56 2.06 11.69 0.77
C PRO A 56 2.73 12.20 -0.51
N ALA A 57 1.93 12.47 -1.55
CA ALA A 57 2.35 13.18 -2.76
C ALA A 57 1.37 14.31 -3.08
N GLY A 58 1.89 15.41 -3.64
CA GLY A 58 1.07 16.56 -4.04
C GLY A 58 0.26 16.25 -5.30
N THR A 59 0.94 15.75 -6.32
CA THR A 59 0.37 15.43 -7.63
C THR A 59 0.62 13.98 -8.06
N MET A 60 0.00 13.58 -9.16
CA MET A 60 0.26 12.26 -9.76
C MET A 60 1.68 12.18 -10.30
N GLU A 61 2.19 13.27 -10.87
CA GLU A 61 3.57 13.38 -11.36
C GLU A 61 4.56 13.15 -10.24
N ASP A 62 4.36 13.79 -9.08
CA ASP A 62 5.20 13.59 -7.89
C ASP A 62 5.18 12.12 -7.44
N ALA A 63 3.99 11.51 -7.44
CA ALA A 63 3.82 10.11 -7.05
C ALA A 63 4.56 9.14 -7.98
N PHE A 64 4.52 9.38 -9.29
CA PHE A 64 5.25 8.57 -10.25
C PHE A 64 6.77 8.77 -10.17
N CYS A 65 7.24 10.00 -9.94
CA CYS A 65 8.66 10.30 -9.69
C CYS A 65 9.17 9.58 -8.43
N LEU A 66 8.40 9.60 -7.34
CA LEU A 66 8.69 8.85 -6.12
C LEU A 66 8.71 7.35 -6.39
N THR A 67 7.72 6.83 -7.13
CA THR A 67 7.63 5.40 -7.48
C THR A 67 8.84 4.95 -8.28
N ALA A 68 9.27 5.72 -9.29
CA ALA A 68 10.45 5.44 -10.10
C ALA A 68 11.72 5.37 -9.25
N SER A 69 11.84 6.29 -8.29
CA SER A 69 12.96 6.34 -7.34
C SER A 69 12.97 5.13 -6.40
N ILE A 70 11.80 4.76 -5.84
CA ILE A 70 11.65 3.59 -4.94
C ILE A 70 11.95 2.28 -5.67
N LEU A 71 11.47 2.14 -6.91
CA LEU A 71 11.67 0.92 -7.70
C LEU A 71 13.04 0.86 -8.39
N GLY A 72 13.78 1.97 -8.44
CA GLY A 72 15.05 2.08 -9.18
C GLY A 72 14.89 1.87 -10.69
N LYS A 73 13.71 2.17 -11.25
CA LYS A 73 13.37 1.90 -12.66
C LYS A 73 12.90 3.17 -13.36
N LYS A 74 13.42 3.40 -14.57
CA LYS A 74 12.96 4.49 -15.45
C LYS A 74 11.62 4.19 -16.13
N ARG A 75 11.34 2.92 -16.42
CA ARG A 75 10.08 2.46 -17.02
C ARG A 75 9.29 1.65 -16.00
N ILE A 76 8.07 2.10 -15.71
CA ILE A 76 7.15 1.45 -14.79
C ILE A 76 6.00 0.86 -15.60
N GLU A 77 5.73 -0.41 -15.39
CA GLU A 77 4.48 -1.02 -15.86
C GLU A 77 3.39 -0.74 -14.83
N THR A 78 2.29 -0.16 -15.30
CA THR A 78 1.25 0.37 -14.43
C THR A 78 -0.08 -0.29 -14.77
N LEU A 79 -0.75 -0.82 -13.75
CA LEU A 79 -2.15 -1.22 -13.82
C LEU A 79 -3.01 -0.09 -13.22
N ILE A 80 -3.88 0.50 -14.04
CA ILE A 80 -4.79 1.55 -13.61
C ILE A 80 -6.17 0.94 -13.36
N VAL A 81 -6.73 1.19 -12.17
CA VAL A 81 -8.09 0.78 -11.80
C VAL A 81 -8.89 2.05 -11.46
N PRO A 82 -9.60 2.65 -12.45
CA PRO A 82 -10.27 3.95 -12.26
C PRO A 82 -11.35 3.92 -11.16
N HIS A 83 -12.02 2.78 -10.99
CA HIS A 83 -13.12 2.61 -10.04
C HIS A 83 -12.84 1.45 -9.09
N ALA A 84 -11.85 1.61 -8.20
CA ALA A 84 -11.37 0.56 -7.31
C ALA A 84 -12.45 -0.09 -6.43
N LEU A 85 -13.46 0.67 -5.99
CA LEU A 85 -14.56 0.15 -5.16
C LEU A 85 -15.59 -0.67 -5.95
N LEU A 86 -15.64 -0.51 -7.27
CA LEU A 86 -16.57 -1.22 -8.17
C LEU A 86 -15.87 -2.34 -8.96
N THR A 87 -14.59 -2.58 -8.67
CA THR A 87 -13.77 -3.55 -9.40
C THR A 87 -13.36 -4.67 -8.46
N LEU A 88 -13.61 -5.91 -8.87
CA LEU A 88 -13.07 -7.10 -8.20
C LEU A 88 -11.94 -7.69 -9.04
N PRO A 89 -10.66 -7.49 -8.67
CA PRO A 89 -9.55 -8.09 -9.40
C PRO A 89 -9.57 -9.61 -9.26
N VAL A 90 -9.60 -10.32 -10.39
CA VAL A 90 -9.46 -11.78 -10.43
C VAL A 90 -8.02 -12.09 -10.84
N VAL A 91 -7.32 -12.85 -10.01
CA VAL A 91 -5.97 -13.34 -10.34
C VAL A 91 -6.14 -14.64 -11.10
N THR A 92 -5.88 -14.64 -12.40
CA THR A 92 -5.60 -15.87 -13.13
C THR A 92 -4.14 -16.21 -12.90
N ALA A 93 -3.86 -17.39 -12.34
CA ALA A 93 -2.51 -17.94 -12.40
C ALA A 93 -2.21 -18.12 -13.89
N GLY A 94 -1.39 -17.24 -14.46
CA GLY A 94 -1.07 -17.30 -15.87
C GLY A 94 -0.43 -18.65 -16.18
N THR A 95 -1.10 -19.47 -16.97
CA THR A 95 -0.41 -20.44 -17.81
C THR A 95 0.46 -19.60 -18.73
N SER A 96 1.77 -19.61 -18.50
CA SER A 96 2.73 -19.04 -19.44
C SER A 96 2.46 -19.67 -20.82
N PRO A 97 2.19 -18.88 -21.88
CA PRO A 97 2.27 -19.42 -23.22
C PRO A 97 3.75 -19.68 -23.54
N SER A 98 3.98 -20.79 -24.26
CA SER A 98 5.22 -21.27 -24.91
C SER A 98 6.33 -21.86 -24.03
N ASP A 99 6.34 -23.19 -23.93
CA ASP A 99 7.40 -24.01 -24.55
C ASP A 99 6.94 -24.41 -25.96
#